data_AF-A0A5N0YP76-F1
#
_entry.id   AF-A0A5N0YP76-F1
#
_cell.length_a   1.000
_cell.length_b   1.000
_cell.length_c   1.000
_cell.angle_alpha   90.00
_cell.angle_beta   90.00
_cell.angle_gamma   90.00
#
_symmetry.space_group_name_H-M   'P 1'
#
loop_
_entity.id
_entity.type
_entity.pdbx_description
1 polymer ?
#
loop_
_entity_poly.entity_id
_entity_poly.type
_entity_poly.pdbx_seq_one_letter_code
_entity_poly.pdbx_strand_id
1 'polypeptide(L)'
;MLDEVKIDSLLRLAKSKRHRLINSKDYGEIMIQLLLQLLNLDSSHFTFSKLTPYKQNIELLAVYQEYVKCNLEMFSHRNIDLIDSSLENSIYSSIEPQLVSNYIDSLVVNNQDSFLILPVSIIFFEEEENDWYGHEVGAILRKIEDDIVVSIIDKADTRIKDRLQVSPDILDGKPQSNDKKGIVEYQYKIKNSPKNIEELSDVLKLGLLTDDEYIDNQVNILMEHKVQEMFFYELSSLAHSEEWGTKVGNYQQYLDNCFAKEIDGAIKFVLFDTSDADLLKSESKQSLQEKIQHCSLNPKRYSTKEVSKDIVAIIEKQFEILKFDPQVYKSLLTEVFQHYLQLKEVRQSSFVQKKIQTTEASKIYSQRDFTIPKLQSTSVKPNEFKLNLKSLSSEKKEQREQQI
;
A
#
# COMPACT_ATOMS: atom_id res chain seq x y z
N MET A 1 7.10 -4.00 26.39
CA MET A 1 7.81 -3.07 25.46
C MET A 1 9.31 -3.34 25.47
N LEU A 2 10.00 -3.16 24.35
CA LEU A 2 11.44 -3.37 24.24
C LEU A 2 12.24 -2.21 24.85
N ASP A 3 13.42 -2.49 25.40
CA ASP A 3 14.37 -1.47 25.84
C ASP A 3 15.10 -0.78 24.66
N GLU A 4 15.70 0.38 24.93
CA GLU A 4 16.39 1.19 23.91
C GLU A 4 17.50 0.42 23.18
N VAL A 5 18.25 -0.43 23.89
CA VAL A 5 19.36 -1.20 23.30
C VAL A 5 18.83 -2.20 22.27
N LYS A 6 17.72 -2.86 22.59
CA LYS A 6 17.06 -3.81 21.70
C LYS A 6 16.42 -3.10 20.52
N ILE A 7 15.77 -1.96 20.73
CA ILE A 7 15.21 -1.11 19.65
C ILE A 7 16.33 -0.72 18.68
N ASP A 8 17.45 -0.20 19.18
CA ASP A 8 18.59 0.22 18.35
C ASP A 8 19.23 -0.94 17.57
N SER A 9 19.25 -2.13 18.16
CA SER A 9 19.76 -3.34 17.51
C SER A 9 18.84 -3.76 16.35
N LEU A 10 17.53 -3.79 16.58
CA LEU A 10 16.53 -4.10 15.55
C LEU A 10 16.51 -3.06 14.44
N LEU A 11 16.58 -1.78 14.78
CA LEU A 11 16.65 -0.71 13.79
C LEU A 11 17.90 -0.82 12.91
N ARG A 12 19.05 -1.18 13.49
CA ARG A 12 20.27 -1.47 12.73
C ARG A 12 20.10 -2.66 11.80
N LEU A 13 19.43 -3.72 12.25
CA LEU A 13 19.12 -4.88 11.42
C LEU A 13 18.20 -4.51 10.25
N ALA A 14 17.12 -3.77 10.51
CA ALA A 14 16.18 -3.29 9.51
C ALA A 14 16.90 -2.46 8.43
N LYS A 15 17.74 -1.51 8.87
CA LYS A 15 18.58 -0.67 7.99
C LYS A 15 19.54 -1.51 7.16
N SER A 16 20.15 -2.55 7.74
CA SER A 16 21.04 -3.47 7.03
C SER A 16 20.29 -4.29 5.97
N LYS A 17 19.11 -4.83 6.29
CA LYS A 17 18.26 -5.55 5.33
C LYS A 17 17.89 -4.66 4.15
N ARG A 18 17.37 -3.45 4.41
CA ARG A 18 17.05 -2.47 3.37
C ARG A 18 18.28 -2.07 2.56
N HIS A 19 19.42 -1.82 3.21
CA HIS A 19 20.69 -1.51 2.54
C HIS A 19 21.13 -2.60 1.55
N ARG A 20 20.98 -3.88 1.91
CA ARG A 20 21.28 -5.00 1.00
C ARG A 20 20.36 -5.01 -0.22
N LEU A 21 19.06 -4.78 -0.01
CA LEU A 21 18.09 -4.75 -1.10
C LEU A 21 18.38 -3.61 -2.08
N ILE A 22 18.45 -2.36 -1.62
CA ILE A 22 18.65 -1.18 -2.50
C ILE A 22 19.95 -1.26 -3.30
N ASN A 23 20.98 -1.93 -2.74
CA ASN A 23 22.27 -2.08 -3.40
C ASN A 23 22.37 -3.38 -4.24
N SER A 24 21.35 -4.23 -4.25
CA SER A 24 21.31 -5.44 -5.07
C SER A 24 21.22 -5.11 -6.57
N LYS A 25 21.45 -6.13 -7.42
CA LYS A 25 21.23 -6.03 -8.87
C LYS A 25 19.76 -6.06 -9.24
N ASP A 26 18.93 -6.67 -8.39
CA ASP A 26 17.52 -6.94 -8.66
C ASP A 26 16.62 -5.76 -8.30
N TYR A 27 17.13 -4.77 -7.55
CA TYR A 27 16.36 -3.59 -7.14
C TYR A 27 15.70 -2.86 -8.33
N GLY A 28 16.40 -2.79 -9.48
CA GLY A 28 15.86 -2.17 -10.69
C GLY A 28 14.58 -2.85 -11.18
N GLU A 29 14.63 -4.17 -11.35
CA GLU A 29 13.49 -4.99 -11.75
C GLU A 29 12.34 -4.89 -10.75
N ILE A 30 12.66 -5.02 -9.45
CA ILE A 30 11.67 -4.96 -8.36
C ILE A 30 10.88 -3.65 -8.42
N MET A 31 11.57 -2.51 -8.55
CA MET A 31 10.90 -1.21 -8.60
C MET A 31 10.07 -1.02 -9.87
N ILE A 32 10.46 -1.58 -11.02
CA ILE A 32 9.64 -1.58 -12.23
C ILE A 32 8.37 -2.43 -12.04
N GLN A 33 8.49 -3.62 -11.46
CA GLN A 33 7.33 -4.49 -11.19
C GLN A 33 6.34 -3.83 -10.24
N LEU A 34 6.82 -3.17 -9.17
CA LEU A 34 5.98 -2.38 -8.27
C LEU A 34 5.29 -1.21 -9.00
N LEU A 35 6.01 -0.52 -9.89
CA LEU A 35 5.46 0.59 -10.68
C LEU A 35 4.36 0.11 -11.64
N LEU A 36 4.55 -1.02 -12.33
CA LEU A 36 3.54 -1.60 -13.23
C LEU A 36 2.25 -1.91 -12.47
N GLN A 37 2.37 -2.52 -11.29
CA GLN A 37 1.23 -2.77 -10.41
C GLN A 37 0.56 -1.47 -9.97
N LEU A 38 1.32 -0.46 -9.51
CA LEU A 38 0.80 0.85 -9.10
C LEU A 38 -0.06 1.51 -10.18
N LEU A 39 0.40 1.43 -11.43
CA LEU A 39 -0.23 2.00 -12.62
C LEU A 39 -1.39 1.15 -13.18
N ASN A 40 -1.63 -0.05 -12.65
CA ASN A 40 -2.57 -1.06 -13.17
C ASN A 40 -2.23 -1.49 -14.60
N LEU A 41 -0.93 -1.69 -14.85
CA LEU A 41 -0.42 -2.20 -16.11
C LEU A 41 -0.10 -3.69 -16.04
N ASP A 42 0.13 -4.24 -14.84
CA ASP A 42 0.39 -5.67 -14.66
C ASP A 42 -0.07 -6.17 -13.28
N SER A 43 -0.22 -7.49 -13.14
CA SER A 43 -0.48 -8.17 -11.86
C SER A 43 0.79 -8.28 -11.01
N SER A 44 0.64 -8.74 -9.77
CA SER A 44 1.80 -9.09 -8.94
C SER A 44 2.47 -10.35 -9.45
N HIS A 45 3.80 -10.27 -9.63
CA HIS A 45 4.67 -11.43 -9.82
C HIS A 45 5.41 -11.82 -8.53
N PHE A 46 5.15 -11.08 -7.45
CA PHE A 46 5.58 -11.42 -6.10
C PHE A 46 4.57 -12.42 -5.55
N THR A 47 4.85 -13.70 -5.78
CA THR A 47 4.05 -14.79 -5.23
C THR A 47 4.51 -15.09 -3.81
N PHE A 48 3.60 -15.62 -3.00
CA PHE A 48 3.92 -16.23 -1.71
C PHE A 48 4.81 -17.48 -1.81
N SER A 49 5.32 -17.81 -3.00
CA SER A 49 6.31 -18.87 -3.24
C SER A 49 7.73 -18.34 -3.54
N LYS A 50 7.90 -17.01 -3.65
CA LYS A 50 9.21 -16.33 -3.75
C LYS A 50 9.45 -15.51 -2.48
N LEU A 51 9.20 -16.13 -1.33
CA LEU A 51 9.21 -15.48 -0.04
C LEU A 51 10.61 -15.01 0.31
N THR A 52 10.71 -13.71 0.56
CA THR A 52 11.93 -13.10 1.05
C THR A 52 11.63 -12.49 2.41
N PRO A 53 12.57 -12.48 3.37
CA PRO A 53 12.40 -11.83 4.67
C PRO A 53 12.16 -10.30 4.59
N TYR A 54 12.09 -9.73 3.39
CA TYR A 54 11.85 -8.32 3.12
C TYR A 54 10.75 -8.20 2.06
N LYS A 55 9.56 -7.72 2.43
CA LYS A 55 8.52 -7.45 1.44
C LYS A 55 8.88 -6.26 0.57
N GLN A 56 8.92 -6.46 -0.74
CA GLN A 56 9.41 -5.46 -1.68
C GLN A 56 8.47 -4.25 -1.77
N ASN A 57 7.16 -4.42 -1.56
CA ASN A 57 6.19 -3.32 -1.53
C ASN A 57 6.44 -2.28 -0.42
N ILE A 58 7.27 -2.59 0.59
CA ILE A 58 7.76 -1.62 1.59
C ILE A 58 8.49 -0.45 0.91
N GLU A 59 9.15 -0.67 -0.22
CA GLU A 59 9.86 0.41 -0.93
C GLU A 59 8.92 1.50 -1.46
N LEU A 60 7.63 1.22 -1.62
CA LEU A 60 6.63 2.25 -1.95
C LEU A 60 6.52 3.29 -0.83
N LEU A 61 6.60 2.89 0.44
CA LEU A 61 6.62 3.83 1.57
C LEU A 61 7.81 4.79 1.46
N ALA A 62 8.99 4.27 1.10
CA ALA A 62 10.18 5.09 0.91
C ALA A 62 10.08 6.04 -0.29
N VAL A 63 9.48 5.60 -1.39
CA VAL A 63 9.21 6.45 -2.55
C VAL A 63 8.24 7.58 -2.17
N TYR A 64 7.18 7.28 -1.41
CA TYR A 64 6.24 8.29 -0.94
C TYR A 64 6.83 9.23 0.12
N GLN A 65 7.78 8.76 0.92
CA GLN A 65 8.56 9.60 1.83
C GLN A 65 9.35 10.67 1.06
N GLU A 66 10.00 10.29 -0.05
CA GLU A 66 10.65 11.25 -0.94
C GLU A 66 9.64 12.14 -1.68
N TYR A 67 8.47 11.61 -2.06
CA TYR A 67 7.39 12.40 -2.67
C TYR A 67 6.96 13.57 -1.77
N VAL A 68 6.80 13.33 -0.46
CA VAL A 68 6.47 14.39 0.51
C VAL A 68 7.56 15.46 0.55
N LYS A 69 8.83 15.04 0.63
CA LYS A 69 10.00 15.94 0.65
C LYS A 69 10.15 16.77 -0.63
N CYS A 70 9.72 16.24 -1.76
CA CYS A 70 9.83 16.90 -3.05
C CYS A 70 8.64 17.82 -3.36
N ASN A 71 7.55 17.70 -2.59
CA ASN A 71 6.33 18.47 -2.77
C ASN A 71 5.96 19.22 -1.47
N LEU A 72 6.92 19.84 -0.78
CA LEU A 72 6.68 20.52 0.51
C LEU A 72 5.55 21.56 0.47
N GLU A 73 5.43 22.32 -0.63
CA GLU A 73 4.37 23.31 -0.81
C GLU A 73 2.97 22.68 -0.69
N MET A 74 2.82 21.46 -1.22
CA MET A 74 1.58 20.68 -1.19
C MET A 74 1.19 20.29 0.25
N PHE A 75 2.18 20.02 1.08
CA PHE A 75 2.01 19.57 2.46
C PHE A 75 2.27 20.69 3.49
N SER A 76 2.31 21.95 3.04
CA SER A 76 2.62 23.13 3.89
C SER A 76 1.70 23.33 5.09
N HIS A 77 0.53 22.71 5.09
CA HIS A 77 -0.45 22.73 6.17
C HIS A 77 -0.32 21.54 7.15
N ARG A 78 0.69 20.69 6.97
CA ARG A 78 0.93 19.45 7.71
C ARG A 78 2.28 19.50 8.42
N ASN A 79 2.46 18.69 9.45
CA ASN A 79 3.75 18.52 10.13
C ASN A 79 4.63 17.54 9.33
N ILE A 80 5.49 18.09 8.47
CA ILE A 80 6.37 17.31 7.58
C ILE A 80 7.34 16.41 8.35
N ASP A 81 7.94 16.90 9.43
CA ASP A 81 8.90 16.12 10.22
C ASP A 81 8.22 14.90 10.86
N LEU A 82 6.99 15.09 11.34
CA LEU A 82 6.20 14.00 11.91
C LEU A 82 5.76 13.00 10.83
N ILE A 83 5.33 13.47 9.64
CA ILE A 83 5.06 12.58 8.49
C ILE A 83 6.30 11.79 8.10
N ASP A 84 7.47 12.43 8.04
CA ASP A 84 8.74 11.79 7.69
C ASP A 84 9.08 10.68 8.69
N SER A 85 8.98 10.97 9.99
CA SER A 85 9.20 9.96 11.05
C SER A 85 8.15 8.85 11.04
N SER A 86 6.89 9.15 10.74
CA SER A 86 5.80 8.16 10.64
C SER A 86 6.05 7.18 9.50
N LEU A 87 6.48 7.69 8.33
CA LEU A 87 6.87 6.85 7.19
C LEU A 87 8.16 6.06 7.48
N GLU A 88 9.16 6.67 8.12
CA GLU A 88 10.40 5.96 8.52
C GLU A 88 10.10 4.82 9.51
N ASN A 89 9.28 5.07 10.52
CA ASN A 89 8.85 4.06 11.48
C ASN A 89 8.05 2.95 10.79
N SER A 90 7.12 3.31 9.89
CA SER A 90 6.35 2.37 9.07
C SER A 90 7.26 1.43 8.26
N ILE A 91 8.29 1.99 7.60
CA ILE A 91 9.27 1.20 6.84
C ILE A 91 9.98 0.21 7.76
N TYR A 92 10.56 0.68 8.87
CA TYR A 92 11.40 -0.19 9.69
C TYR A 92 10.63 -1.20 10.53
N SER A 93 9.43 -0.89 11.01
CA SER A 93 8.59 -1.89 11.65
C SER A 93 8.00 -2.90 10.67
N SER A 94 7.87 -2.56 9.39
CA SER A 94 7.48 -3.55 8.36
C SER A 94 8.62 -4.53 8.06
N ILE A 95 9.88 -4.09 8.18
CA ILE A 95 11.08 -4.93 7.97
C ILE A 95 11.40 -5.77 9.21
N GLU A 96 11.24 -5.18 10.40
CA GLU A 96 11.42 -5.83 11.70
C GLU A 96 10.16 -5.68 12.56
N PRO A 97 9.20 -6.60 12.44
CA PRO A 97 7.90 -6.52 13.12
C PRO A 97 7.97 -6.47 14.66
N GLN A 98 9.12 -6.81 15.24
CA GLN A 98 9.38 -6.65 16.68
C GLN A 98 9.35 -5.17 17.12
N LEU A 99 9.52 -4.21 16.20
CA LEU A 99 9.47 -2.77 16.49
C LEU A 99 8.03 -2.21 16.57
N VAL A 100 7.02 -2.95 16.11
CA VAL A 100 5.64 -2.46 15.96
C VAL A 100 5.08 -1.94 17.30
N SER A 101 5.24 -2.67 18.39
CA SER A 101 4.68 -2.28 19.71
C SER A 101 5.24 -0.95 20.20
N ASN A 102 6.56 -0.78 20.11
CA ASN A 102 7.23 0.46 20.47
C ASN A 102 6.77 1.64 19.60
N TYR A 103 6.56 1.43 18.30
CA TYR A 103 6.10 2.49 17.42
C TYR A 103 4.61 2.81 17.59
N ILE A 104 3.75 1.84 17.89
CA ILE A 104 2.36 2.10 18.30
C ILE A 104 2.35 2.94 19.58
N ASP A 105 3.18 2.58 20.57
CA ASP A 105 3.28 3.34 21.81
C ASP A 105 3.71 4.79 21.58
N SER A 106 4.64 5.01 20.65
CA SER A 106 5.13 6.36 20.29
C SER A 106 4.13 7.24 19.52
N LEU A 107 3.00 6.71 19.07
CA LEU A 107 2.01 7.49 18.34
C LEU A 107 1.46 8.64 19.20
N VAL A 108 1.31 9.82 18.58
CA VAL A 108 0.72 11.01 19.21
C VAL A 108 -0.80 10.95 19.07
N VAL A 109 -1.49 11.03 20.22
CA VAL A 109 -2.95 11.03 20.29
C VAL A 109 -3.54 12.20 19.50
N ASN A 110 -4.60 11.94 18.73
CA ASN A 110 -5.36 12.92 17.96
C ASN A 110 -4.51 13.73 16.96
N ASN A 111 -3.45 13.13 16.43
CA ASN A 111 -2.59 13.76 15.44
C ASN A 111 -2.61 12.98 14.11
N GLN A 112 -3.15 13.59 13.06
CA GLN A 112 -3.26 12.98 11.72
C GLN A 112 -1.91 12.65 11.06
N ASP A 113 -0.85 13.35 11.45
CA ASP A 113 0.52 13.21 10.94
C ASP A 113 1.33 12.16 11.71
N SER A 114 0.80 11.69 12.85
CA SER A 114 1.34 10.57 13.61
C SER A 114 0.61 9.28 13.24
N PHE A 115 1.25 8.40 12.49
CA PHE A 115 0.63 7.15 12.03
C PHE A 115 1.66 6.05 11.80
N LEU A 116 1.18 4.81 11.65
CA LEU A 116 1.93 3.71 11.03
C LEU A 116 1.15 3.16 9.84
N ILE A 117 1.86 2.82 8.77
CA ILE A 117 1.32 2.09 7.61
C ILE A 117 2.07 0.77 7.47
N LEU A 118 1.34 -0.34 7.47
CA LEU A 118 1.92 -1.69 7.46
C LEU A 118 1.39 -2.50 6.25
N PRO A 119 2.26 -3.12 5.43
CA PRO A 119 1.89 -4.08 4.39
C PRO A 119 1.60 -5.45 4.99
N VAL A 120 0.31 -5.72 5.23
CA VAL A 120 -0.14 -6.95 5.88
C VAL A 120 -0.56 -7.95 4.80
N SER A 121 0.04 -9.13 4.83
CA SER A 121 -0.40 -10.28 4.06
C SER A 121 -1.40 -11.07 4.90
N ILE A 122 -2.51 -11.47 4.31
CA ILE A 122 -3.49 -12.35 4.93
C ILE A 122 -3.47 -13.66 4.18
N ILE A 123 -3.41 -14.76 4.92
CA ILE A 123 -3.48 -16.11 4.37
C ILE A 123 -4.90 -16.61 4.59
N PHE A 124 -5.51 -17.06 3.50
CA PHE A 124 -6.85 -17.63 3.49
C PHE A 124 -6.78 -19.12 3.15
N PHE A 125 -7.59 -19.92 3.83
CA PHE A 125 -7.83 -21.31 3.49
C PHE A 125 -9.25 -21.47 2.91
N GLU A 126 -9.36 -22.01 1.69
CA GLU A 126 -10.63 -22.35 1.07
C GLU A 126 -10.92 -23.84 1.28
N GLU A 127 -11.81 -24.14 2.23
CA GLU A 127 -12.16 -25.52 2.59
C GLU A 127 -12.74 -26.33 1.41
N GLU A 128 -13.49 -25.67 0.52
CA GLU A 128 -14.14 -26.32 -0.62
C GLU A 128 -13.13 -26.77 -1.68
N GLU A 129 -12.08 -25.99 -1.90
CA GLU A 129 -11.01 -26.28 -2.85
C GLU A 129 -9.86 -27.06 -2.19
N ASN A 130 -9.83 -27.10 -0.85
CA ASN A 130 -8.71 -27.60 -0.06
C ASN A 130 -7.38 -26.97 -0.50
N ASP A 131 -7.40 -25.66 -0.67
CA ASP A 131 -6.26 -24.84 -1.10
C ASP A 131 -6.18 -23.57 -0.26
N TRP A 132 -5.04 -22.90 -0.30
CA TRP A 132 -4.83 -21.62 0.35
C TRP A 132 -4.38 -20.56 -0.65
N TYR A 133 -4.74 -19.31 -0.39
CA TYR A 133 -4.25 -18.17 -1.15
C TYR A 133 -3.91 -17.03 -0.21
N GLY A 134 -2.99 -16.17 -0.65
CA GLY A 134 -2.64 -14.96 0.08
C GLY A 134 -3.25 -13.72 -0.55
N HIS A 135 -3.57 -12.76 0.30
CA HIS A 135 -4.07 -11.43 -0.07
C HIS A 135 -3.23 -10.37 0.63
N GLU A 136 -3.13 -9.19 0.05
CA GLU A 136 -2.41 -8.08 0.63
C GLU A 136 -3.40 -6.99 1.01
N VAL A 137 -3.22 -6.39 2.18
CA VAL A 137 -3.97 -5.21 2.65
C VAL A 137 -3.04 -4.17 3.25
N GLY A 138 -3.48 -2.92 3.24
CA GLY A 138 -2.78 -1.84 3.92
C GLY A 138 -3.39 -1.56 5.28
N ALA A 139 -2.66 -1.75 6.37
CA ALA A 139 -3.11 -1.35 7.70
C ALA A 139 -2.60 0.05 8.05
N ILE A 140 -3.48 0.92 8.54
CA ILE A 140 -3.15 2.26 9.06
C ILE A 140 -3.45 2.28 10.55
N LEU A 141 -2.48 2.66 11.38
CA LEU A 141 -2.65 2.79 12.83
C LEU A 141 -2.54 4.24 13.26
N ARG A 142 -3.46 4.67 14.12
CA ARG A 142 -3.48 5.99 14.76
C ARG A 142 -3.97 5.86 16.20
N LYS A 143 -3.58 6.81 17.07
CA LYS A 143 -4.22 6.98 18.38
C LYS A 143 -5.27 8.08 18.29
N ILE A 144 -6.52 7.74 18.58
CA ILE A 144 -7.65 8.65 18.59
C ILE A 144 -8.29 8.56 19.98
N GLU A 145 -8.29 9.67 20.71
CA GLU A 145 -8.72 9.73 22.10
C GLU A 145 -8.03 8.63 22.94
N ASP A 146 -8.82 7.75 23.57
CA ASP A 146 -8.32 6.66 24.42
C ASP A 146 -8.12 5.33 23.65
N ASP A 147 -8.28 5.34 22.33
CA ASP A 147 -8.23 4.16 21.48
C ASP A 147 -7.05 4.19 20.49
N ILE A 148 -6.56 2.99 20.18
CA ILE A 148 -5.76 2.71 18.99
C ILE A 148 -6.76 2.30 17.92
N VAL A 149 -6.78 3.06 16.82
CA VAL A 149 -7.65 2.80 15.67
C VAL A 149 -6.81 2.17 14.57
N VAL A 150 -7.15 0.93 14.22
CA VAL A 150 -6.55 0.18 13.11
C VAL A 150 -7.52 0.24 11.93
N SER A 151 -7.13 0.90 10.85
CA SER A 151 -7.91 0.97 9.61
C SER A 151 -7.29 0.03 8.58
N ILE A 152 -8.01 -1.02 8.19
CA ILE A 152 -7.61 -1.94 7.14
C ILE A 152 -8.17 -1.46 5.82
N ILE A 153 -7.27 -1.20 4.87
CA ILE A 153 -7.56 -0.80 3.50
C ILE A 153 -7.51 -2.04 2.60
N ASP A 154 -8.65 -2.37 2.02
CA ASP A 154 -8.83 -3.49 1.11
C ASP A 154 -9.72 -3.05 -0.07
N LYS A 155 -9.12 -2.88 -1.24
CA LYS A 155 -9.82 -2.52 -2.47
C LYS A 155 -10.14 -3.74 -3.32
N ALA A 156 -9.65 -4.93 -2.98
CA ALA A 156 -10.01 -6.15 -3.68
C ALA A 156 -11.41 -6.64 -3.27
N ASP A 157 -11.91 -6.22 -2.10
CA ASP A 157 -13.20 -6.65 -1.52
C ASP A 157 -13.23 -8.17 -1.33
N THR A 158 -12.14 -8.72 -0.81
CA THR A 158 -12.00 -10.15 -0.59
C THR A 158 -13.10 -10.60 0.38
N ARG A 159 -13.90 -11.58 -0.05
CA ARG A 159 -15.04 -12.09 0.74
C ARG A 159 -14.53 -12.97 1.86
N ILE A 160 -14.66 -12.48 3.09
CA ILE A 160 -14.29 -13.21 4.31
C ILE A 160 -15.57 -13.60 5.02
N LYS A 161 -15.78 -14.90 5.27
CA LYS A 161 -17.00 -15.46 5.88
C LYS A 161 -17.15 -14.99 7.32
N ASP A 162 -16.04 -14.92 8.05
CA ASP A 162 -16.02 -14.59 9.49
C ASP A 162 -15.96 -13.08 9.76
N ARG A 163 -15.75 -12.28 8.72
CA ARG A 163 -15.88 -10.83 8.81
C ARG A 163 -17.35 -10.47 8.92
N LEU A 164 -17.71 -9.62 9.88
CA LEU A 164 -19.01 -8.94 9.90
C LEU A 164 -19.16 -8.09 8.62
N GLN A 165 -19.72 -8.68 7.55
CA GLN A 165 -19.95 -8.00 6.30
C GLN A 165 -21.14 -7.05 6.45
N VAL A 166 -20.85 -5.75 6.45
CA VAL A 166 -21.89 -4.70 6.37
C VAL A 166 -21.95 -4.08 4.97
N SER A 167 -20.99 -4.42 4.10
CA SER A 167 -21.07 -4.08 2.68
C SER A 167 -22.04 -5.04 1.97
N PRO A 168 -23.03 -4.52 1.23
CA PRO A 168 -23.99 -5.38 0.57
C PRO A 168 -23.39 -6.18 -0.59
N ASP A 169 -23.74 -7.47 -0.68
CA ASP A 169 -23.44 -8.34 -1.82
C ASP A 169 -23.63 -7.63 -3.17
N ILE A 170 -22.55 -7.50 -3.94
CA ILE A 170 -22.54 -6.93 -5.29
C ILE A 170 -22.88 -8.01 -6.35
N LEU A 171 -23.13 -9.27 -5.95
CA LEU A 171 -23.30 -10.44 -6.82
C LEU A 171 -24.67 -10.59 -7.52
N ASP A 172 -25.46 -9.53 -7.66
CA ASP A 172 -26.54 -9.59 -8.66
C ASP A 172 -25.87 -9.44 -10.04
N GLY A 173 -25.60 -10.56 -10.71
CA GLY A 173 -24.90 -10.74 -12.00
C GLY A 173 -25.47 -9.99 -13.21
N LYS A 174 -25.85 -8.73 -13.03
CA LYS A 174 -26.20 -7.75 -14.05
C LYS A 174 -24.93 -6.96 -14.41
N PRO A 175 -24.72 -6.65 -15.69
CA PRO A 175 -23.64 -5.75 -16.09
C PRO A 175 -23.91 -4.38 -15.48
N GLN A 176 -23.04 -3.97 -14.55
CA GLN A 176 -23.20 -2.71 -13.82
C GLN A 176 -22.17 -1.68 -14.27
N SER A 177 -22.53 -0.41 -14.11
CA SER A 177 -21.78 0.75 -14.61
C SER A 177 -20.41 0.91 -13.94
N ASN A 178 -19.54 1.64 -14.64
CA ASN A 178 -18.12 1.86 -14.35
C ASN A 178 -17.77 2.57 -13.02
N ASP A 179 -18.77 2.90 -12.21
CA ASP A 179 -18.67 3.87 -11.11
C ASP A 179 -18.85 3.27 -9.72
N LYS A 180 -18.68 1.94 -9.57
CA LYS A 180 -18.74 1.32 -8.24
C LYS A 180 -17.48 1.60 -7.43
N LYS A 181 -17.47 2.81 -6.91
CA LYS A 181 -17.04 3.14 -5.57
C LYS A 181 -17.67 2.16 -4.57
N GLY A 182 -16.92 1.70 -3.59
CA GLY A 182 -17.44 0.92 -2.48
C GLY A 182 -16.63 1.11 -1.21
N ILE A 183 -17.08 0.48 -0.13
CA ILE A 183 -16.38 0.54 1.16
C ILE A 183 -15.09 -0.24 1.03
N VAL A 184 -13.97 0.43 1.30
CA VAL A 184 -12.63 -0.17 1.22
C VAL A 184 -11.87 -0.05 2.54
N GLU A 185 -12.50 0.53 3.57
CA GLU A 185 -11.90 0.70 4.90
C GLU A 185 -12.77 0.01 5.95
N TYR A 186 -12.08 -0.74 6.81
CA TYR A 186 -12.65 -1.39 7.99
C TYR A 186 -11.84 -0.93 9.21
N GLN A 187 -12.52 -0.43 10.24
CA GLN A 187 -11.89 0.15 11.42
C GLN A 187 -12.11 -0.71 12.65
N TYR A 188 -11.04 -0.97 13.37
CA TYR A 188 -11.02 -1.71 14.63
C TYR A 188 -10.54 -0.76 15.72
N LYS A 189 -11.38 -0.54 16.74
CA LYS A 189 -11.07 0.31 17.90
C LYS A 189 -10.63 -0.56 19.06
N ILE A 190 -9.41 -0.36 19.52
CA ILE A 190 -8.76 -1.14 20.58
C ILE A 190 -8.36 -0.18 21.70
N LYS A 191 -8.64 -0.53 22.96
CA LYS A 191 -8.29 0.34 24.08
C LYS A 191 -6.78 0.55 24.16
N ASN A 192 -6.33 1.79 24.27
CA ASN A 192 -4.92 2.13 24.38
C ASN A 192 -4.38 1.72 25.77
N SER A 193 -3.77 0.55 25.85
CA SER A 193 -3.08 0.07 27.05
C SER A 193 -1.81 -0.71 26.67
N PRO A 194 -0.79 -0.79 27.54
CA PRO A 194 0.42 -1.55 27.25
C PRO A 194 0.17 -3.00 26.85
N LYS A 195 -0.79 -3.66 27.51
CA LYS A 195 -1.20 -5.04 27.19
C LYS A 195 -1.77 -5.13 25.78
N ASN A 196 -2.73 -4.27 25.44
CA ASN A 196 -3.38 -4.31 24.13
C ASN A 196 -2.43 -3.89 23.01
N ILE A 197 -1.44 -3.02 23.28
CA ILE A 197 -0.38 -2.69 22.32
C ILE A 197 0.45 -3.93 21.99
N GLU A 198 0.80 -4.73 22.99
CA GLU A 198 1.55 -5.97 22.80
C GLU A 198 0.72 -7.01 22.03
N GLU A 199 -0.53 -7.26 22.45
CA GLU A 199 -1.45 -8.17 21.76
C GLU A 199 -1.72 -7.75 20.31
N LEU A 200 -2.00 -6.46 20.06
CA LEU A 200 -2.18 -5.93 18.71
C LEU A 200 -0.93 -6.11 17.85
N SER A 201 0.25 -5.93 18.45
CA SER A 201 1.51 -6.11 17.73
C SER A 201 1.72 -7.57 17.33
N ASP A 202 1.28 -8.52 18.15
CA ASP A 202 1.34 -9.94 17.83
C ASP A 202 0.36 -10.31 16.72
N VAL A 203 -0.85 -9.75 16.72
CA VAL A 203 -1.80 -9.88 15.59
C VAL A 203 -1.20 -9.30 14.29
N LEU A 204 -0.62 -8.10 14.34
CA LEU A 204 -0.01 -7.46 13.16
C LEU A 204 1.19 -8.24 12.62
N LYS A 205 1.97 -8.89 13.50
CA LYS A 205 3.06 -9.79 13.08
C LYS A 205 2.55 -10.94 12.23
N LEU A 206 1.32 -11.41 12.45
CA LEU A 206 0.74 -12.50 11.66
C LEU A 206 0.76 -12.21 10.16
N GLY A 207 0.52 -10.95 9.78
CA GLY A 207 0.58 -10.55 8.39
C GLY A 207 1.84 -9.82 7.97
N LEU A 208 2.76 -9.47 8.87
CA LEU A 208 4.04 -8.85 8.51
C LEU A 208 5.15 -9.85 8.23
N LEU A 209 5.10 -11.03 8.86
CA LEU A 209 6.08 -12.10 8.62
C LEU A 209 5.68 -12.89 7.38
N THR A 210 6.62 -12.97 6.43
CA THR A 210 6.43 -13.68 5.16
C THR A 210 7.66 -14.47 4.78
N ASP A 211 8.34 -15.06 5.76
CA ASP A 211 9.30 -16.12 5.49
C ASP A 211 8.58 -17.47 5.31
N ASP A 212 9.20 -18.40 4.56
CA ASP A 212 8.60 -19.70 4.19
C ASP A 212 8.11 -20.47 5.43
N GLU A 213 8.97 -20.58 6.44
CA GLU A 213 8.67 -21.33 7.67
C GLU A 213 7.46 -20.73 8.40
N TYR A 214 7.38 -19.40 8.47
CA TYR A 214 6.24 -18.73 9.08
C TYR A 214 4.93 -18.99 8.32
N ILE A 215 4.94 -18.86 6.99
CA ILE A 215 3.74 -19.05 6.16
C ILE A 215 3.29 -20.51 6.21
N ASP A 216 4.19 -21.47 6.06
CA ASP A 216 3.87 -22.90 6.15
C ASP A 216 3.24 -23.24 7.51
N ASN A 217 3.77 -22.68 8.60
CA ASN A 217 3.19 -22.85 9.92
C ASN A 217 1.79 -22.26 10.03
N GLN A 218 1.54 -21.06 9.48
CA GLN A 218 0.21 -20.47 9.45
C GLN A 218 -0.77 -21.33 8.66
N VAL A 219 -0.40 -21.76 7.44
CA VAL A 219 -1.23 -22.61 6.59
C VAL A 219 -1.57 -23.93 7.31
N ASN A 220 -0.59 -24.56 7.98
CA ASN A 220 -0.82 -25.78 8.76
C ASN A 220 -1.84 -25.56 9.89
N ILE A 221 -1.74 -24.44 10.62
CA ILE A 221 -2.70 -24.09 11.68
C ILE A 221 -4.10 -23.91 11.10
N LEU A 222 -4.24 -23.16 10.00
CA LEU A 222 -5.52 -22.93 9.31
C LEU A 222 -6.17 -24.24 8.87
N MET A 223 -5.38 -25.13 8.25
CA MET A 223 -5.84 -26.46 7.82
C MET A 223 -6.24 -27.36 8.98
N GLU A 224 -5.45 -27.39 10.06
CA GLU A 224 -5.71 -28.21 11.25
C GLU A 224 -7.02 -27.79 11.95
N HIS A 225 -7.20 -26.48 12.10
CA HIS A 225 -8.34 -25.92 12.83
C HIS A 225 -9.57 -25.68 11.94
N LYS A 226 -9.43 -25.83 10.61
CA LYS A 226 -10.48 -25.55 9.63
C LYS A 226 -11.07 -24.15 9.82
N VAL A 227 -10.19 -23.16 9.89
CA VAL A 227 -10.55 -21.75 9.97
C VAL A 227 -10.09 -21.05 8.70
N GLN A 228 -10.92 -20.12 8.20
CA GLN A 228 -10.65 -19.48 6.92
C GLN A 228 -9.42 -18.57 7.00
N GLU A 229 -9.27 -17.84 8.11
CA GLU A 229 -8.18 -16.88 8.32
C GLU A 229 -8.04 -16.56 9.82
N MET A 230 -6.82 -16.26 10.29
CA MET A 230 -6.57 -15.91 11.70
C MET A 230 -6.43 -14.40 11.94
N PHE A 231 -6.04 -13.63 10.94
CA PHE A 231 -5.61 -12.25 11.13
C PHE A 231 -6.77 -11.34 11.56
N PHE A 232 -7.87 -11.33 10.81
CA PHE A 232 -9.04 -10.54 11.14
C PHE A 232 -9.81 -11.13 12.31
N TYR A 233 -9.86 -12.45 12.46
CA TYR A 233 -10.42 -13.09 13.65
C TYR A 233 -9.77 -12.56 14.95
N GLU A 234 -8.42 -12.58 15.02
CA GLU A 234 -7.69 -12.07 16.19
C GLU A 234 -7.78 -10.54 16.33
N LEU A 235 -7.83 -9.81 15.21
CA LEU A 235 -8.01 -8.36 15.24
C LEU A 235 -9.40 -7.97 15.79
N SER A 236 -10.44 -8.70 15.37
CA SER A 236 -11.81 -8.58 15.86
C SER A 236 -11.93 -8.94 17.34
N SER A 237 -11.26 -10.01 17.78
CA SER A 237 -11.30 -10.46 19.18
C SER A 237 -10.70 -9.42 20.15
N LEU A 238 -9.70 -8.66 19.68
CA LEU A 238 -9.04 -7.61 20.44
C LEU A 238 -9.81 -6.27 20.44
N ALA A 239 -10.63 -6.03 19.41
CA ALA A 239 -11.38 -4.79 19.26
C ALA A 239 -12.60 -4.74 20.18
N HIS A 240 -12.86 -3.58 20.80
CA HIS A 240 -14.11 -3.35 21.53
C HIS A 240 -15.21 -2.77 20.63
N SER A 241 -14.85 -2.28 19.44
CA SER A 241 -15.76 -1.75 18.44
C SER A 241 -15.18 -1.93 17.03
N GLU A 242 -16.04 -2.35 16.11
CA GLU A 242 -15.75 -2.46 14.69
C GLU A 242 -16.67 -1.54 13.89
N GLU A 243 -16.09 -0.78 12.98
CA GLU A 243 -16.79 0.19 12.12
C GLU A 243 -16.41 -0.01 10.65
N TRP A 244 -17.33 0.33 9.74
CA TRP A 244 -17.20 0.10 8.31
C TRP A 244 -17.65 1.32 7.53
N GLY A 245 -17.02 1.59 6.39
CA GLY A 245 -17.60 2.54 5.42
C GLY A 245 -17.37 4.01 5.71
N THR A 246 -16.38 4.34 6.53
CA THR A 246 -15.85 5.70 6.66
C THR A 246 -15.20 6.22 5.37
N LYS A 247 -14.74 5.30 4.50
CA LYS A 247 -14.09 5.64 3.23
C LYS A 247 -14.56 4.80 2.06
N VAL A 248 -14.57 5.48 0.91
CA VAL A 248 -15.04 4.93 -0.35
C VAL A 248 -13.91 4.95 -1.38
N GLY A 249 -13.64 3.80 -1.99
CA GLY A 249 -12.61 3.62 -3.01
C GLY A 249 -13.15 2.94 -4.26
N ASN A 250 -12.41 3.05 -5.37
CA ASN A 250 -12.69 2.22 -6.54
C ASN A 250 -12.15 0.82 -6.28
N TYR A 251 -12.97 -0.21 -6.49
CA TYR A 251 -12.54 -1.59 -6.37
C TYR A 251 -11.48 -1.96 -7.42
N GLN A 252 -10.59 -2.87 -7.03
CA GLN A 252 -9.57 -3.47 -7.86
C GLN A 252 -10.04 -4.86 -8.28
N GLN A 253 -10.84 -4.94 -9.34
CA GLN A 253 -11.44 -6.21 -9.79
C GLN A 253 -10.75 -6.86 -10.99
N TYR A 254 -9.66 -6.27 -11.52
CA TYR A 254 -9.19 -6.60 -12.87
C TYR A 254 -7.77 -7.18 -12.96
N LEU A 255 -6.94 -6.96 -11.95
CA LEU A 255 -5.56 -7.42 -11.88
C LEU A 255 -5.24 -7.79 -10.44
N ASP A 256 -4.50 -8.89 -10.25
CA ASP A 256 -4.01 -9.35 -8.95
C ASP A 256 -2.83 -8.49 -8.48
N ASN A 257 -3.00 -7.16 -8.45
CA ASN A 257 -1.97 -6.17 -8.13
C ASN A 257 -2.12 -5.58 -6.71
N CYS A 258 -2.79 -6.29 -5.79
CA CYS A 258 -3.06 -5.81 -4.41
C CYS A 258 -1.76 -5.54 -3.64
N PHE A 259 -0.69 -6.29 -3.93
CA PHE A 259 0.64 -6.12 -3.33
C PHE A 259 1.16 -4.68 -3.36
N ALA A 260 1.02 -3.96 -4.47
CA ALA A 260 1.36 -2.53 -4.54
C ALA A 260 0.17 -1.61 -4.23
N LYS A 261 -1.04 -1.99 -4.65
CA LYS A 261 -2.21 -1.10 -4.69
C LYS A 261 -2.85 -0.83 -3.33
N GLU A 262 -2.74 -1.75 -2.39
CA GLU A 262 -3.27 -1.55 -1.05
C GLU A 262 -2.35 -0.64 -0.24
N ILE A 263 -1.02 -0.77 -0.37
CA ILE A 263 -0.08 0.18 0.20
C ILE A 263 -0.22 1.57 -0.42
N ASP A 264 -0.33 1.66 -1.75
CA ASP A 264 -0.67 2.89 -2.45
C ASP A 264 -1.97 3.51 -1.90
N GLY A 265 -2.97 2.68 -1.59
CA GLY A 265 -4.22 3.09 -0.96
C GLY A 265 -4.02 3.66 0.43
N ALA A 266 -3.40 2.90 1.32
CA ALA A 266 -3.17 3.29 2.69
C ALA A 266 -2.37 4.60 2.78
N ILE A 267 -1.30 4.74 1.98
CA ILE A 267 -0.51 5.97 1.91
C ILE A 267 -1.37 7.14 1.44
N LYS A 268 -2.17 6.94 0.38
CA LYS A 268 -3.07 7.98 -0.13
C LYS A 268 -4.10 8.42 0.90
N PHE A 269 -4.63 7.48 1.68
CA PHE A 269 -5.61 7.75 2.74
C PHE A 269 -5.04 8.52 3.93
N VAL A 270 -3.72 8.47 4.15
CA VAL A 270 -3.05 9.18 5.22
C VAL A 270 -2.53 10.54 4.77
N LEU A 271 -1.93 10.60 3.58
CA LEU A 271 -1.24 11.79 3.07
C LEU A 271 -2.19 12.78 2.40
N PHE A 272 -3.22 12.31 1.71
CA PHE A 272 -4.14 13.19 0.98
C PHE A 272 -5.48 13.26 1.70
N ASP A 273 -6.05 14.46 1.77
CA ASP A 273 -7.38 14.67 2.35
C ASP A 273 -8.43 13.86 1.58
N THR A 274 -8.78 12.69 2.12
CA THR A 274 -9.93 11.94 1.65
C THR A 274 -11.18 12.51 2.30
N SER A 275 -12.17 12.81 1.48
CA SER A 275 -13.52 13.12 1.97
C SER A 275 -14.00 11.96 2.84
N ASP A 276 -14.22 12.21 4.12
CA ASP A 276 -14.95 11.29 4.99
C ASP A 276 -16.35 11.10 4.40
N ALA A 277 -16.71 9.84 4.18
CA ALA A 277 -18.07 9.50 3.86
C ALA A 277 -18.68 9.03 5.18
N ASP A 278 -19.48 9.87 5.84
CA ASP A 278 -20.25 9.45 7.02
C ASP A 278 -21.39 8.52 6.56
N LEU A 279 -21.02 7.30 6.11
CA LEU A 279 -21.93 6.29 5.59
C LEU A 279 -22.55 5.43 6.70
N LEU A 280 -22.09 5.59 7.93
CA LEU A 280 -22.40 4.79 9.11
C LEU A 280 -23.86 4.89 9.59
N LYS A 281 -24.70 5.75 9.00
CA LYS A 281 -26.10 5.98 9.43
C LYS A 281 -27.15 5.44 8.45
N SER A 282 -26.87 4.39 7.71
CA SER A 282 -27.77 3.90 6.65
C SER A 282 -28.54 2.65 7.08
N GLU A 283 -29.87 2.74 7.22
CA GLU A 283 -30.75 1.60 7.58
C GLU A 283 -31.06 0.66 6.40
N SER A 284 -30.67 1.00 5.16
CA SER A 284 -30.92 0.14 3.99
C SER A 284 -29.78 0.10 2.96
N LYS A 285 -29.63 -1.07 2.29
CA LYS A 285 -28.64 -1.36 1.22
C LYS A 285 -28.69 -0.36 0.05
N GLN A 286 -29.89 0.05 -0.36
CA GLN A 286 -30.08 0.97 -1.49
C GLN A 286 -29.63 2.39 -1.17
N SER A 287 -29.95 2.90 0.03
CA SER A 287 -29.57 4.24 0.46
C SER A 287 -28.05 4.38 0.66
N LEU A 288 -27.38 3.30 1.08
CA LEU A 288 -25.91 3.25 1.15
C LEU A 288 -25.26 3.35 -0.24
N GLN A 289 -25.79 2.63 -1.23
CA GLN A 289 -25.29 2.68 -2.61
C GLN A 289 -25.46 4.06 -3.25
N GLU A 290 -26.60 4.72 -3.03
CA GLU A 290 -26.85 6.08 -3.50
C GLU A 290 -25.85 7.07 -2.86
N LYS A 291 -25.64 7.02 -1.54
CA LYS A 291 -24.65 7.88 -0.85
C LYS A 291 -23.23 7.67 -1.37
N ILE A 292 -22.81 6.42 -1.60
CA ILE A 292 -21.49 6.08 -2.14
C ILE A 292 -21.29 6.68 -3.54
N GLN A 293 -22.30 6.61 -4.41
CA GLN A 293 -22.27 7.22 -5.74
C GLN A 293 -22.22 8.75 -5.68
N HIS A 294 -22.91 9.35 -4.70
CA HIS A 294 -22.99 10.80 -4.50
C HIS A 294 -21.87 11.39 -3.62
N CYS A 295 -20.94 10.57 -3.10
CA CYS A 295 -19.76 11.06 -2.38
C CYS A 295 -18.94 11.99 -3.30
N SER A 296 -19.06 13.29 -3.03
CA SER A 296 -18.47 14.40 -3.77
C SER A 296 -16.96 14.22 -3.93
N LEU A 297 -16.45 14.43 -5.14
CA LEU A 297 -15.02 14.59 -5.38
C LEU A 297 -14.55 15.83 -4.59
N ASN A 298 -13.64 15.65 -3.63
CA ASN A 298 -12.97 16.78 -2.99
C ASN A 298 -12.39 17.69 -4.10
N PRO A 299 -12.77 18.98 -4.19
CA PRO A 299 -12.34 19.87 -5.27
C PRO A 299 -10.83 20.14 -5.25
N LYS A 300 -10.13 19.80 -4.16
CA LYS A 300 -8.65 19.81 -4.06
C LYS A 300 -8.01 18.45 -4.37
N ARG A 301 -8.66 17.55 -5.12
CA ARG A 301 -8.04 16.27 -5.52
C ARG A 301 -6.89 16.51 -6.48
N TYR A 302 -5.68 16.23 -6.00
CA TYR A 302 -4.50 16.12 -6.85
C TYR A 302 -4.74 15.02 -7.88
N SER A 303 -4.42 15.32 -9.14
CA SER A 303 -4.59 14.36 -10.22
C SER A 303 -3.70 13.15 -9.96
N THR A 304 -4.29 11.95 -9.96
CA THR A 304 -3.53 10.69 -9.87
C THR A 304 -2.44 10.60 -10.95
N LYS A 305 -2.59 11.29 -12.08
CA LYS A 305 -1.56 11.41 -13.12
C LYS A 305 -0.34 12.19 -12.65
N GLU A 306 -0.52 13.30 -11.92
CA GLU A 306 0.59 14.12 -11.40
C GLU A 306 1.34 13.38 -10.30
N VAL A 307 0.63 12.70 -9.39
CA VAL A 307 1.27 11.83 -8.39
C VAL A 307 2.09 10.75 -9.09
N SER A 308 1.52 10.04 -10.07
CA SER A 308 2.26 9.02 -10.82
C SER A 308 3.48 9.58 -11.55
N LYS A 309 3.40 10.79 -12.12
CA LYS A 309 4.54 11.45 -12.79
C LYS A 309 5.70 11.66 -11.82
N ASP A 310 5.42 12.22 -10.64
CA ASP A 310 6.45 12.48 -9.63
C ASP A 310 7.04 11.17 -9.08
N ILE A 311 6.21 10.13 -8.88
CA ILE A 311 6.67 8.79 -8.47
C ILE A 311 7.64 8.19 -9.51
N VAL A 312 7.33 8.28 -10.81
CA VAL A 312 8.23 7.82 -11.88
C VAL A 312 9.56 8.58 -11.85
N ALA A 313 9.52 9.89 -11.67
CA ALA A 313 10.74 10.72 -11.58
C ALA A 313 11.59 10.38 -10.34
N ILE A 314 10.96 10.09 -9.21
CA ILE A 314 11.65 9.64 -7.99
C ILE A 314 12.37 8.31 -8.25
N ILE A 315 11.68 7.33 -8.85
CA ILE A 315 12.27 6.03 -9.19
C ILE A 315 13.43 6.20 -10.19
N GLU A 316 13.26 7.05 -11.21
CA GLU A 316 14.34 7.36 -12.16
C GLU A 316 15.61 7.86 -11.44
N LYS A 317 15.45 8.78 -10.49
CA LYS A 317 16.58 9.31 -9.71
C LYS A 317 17.18 8.29 -8.77
N GLN A 318 16.39 7.41 -8.17
CA GLN A 318 16.91 6.29 -7.40
C GLN A 318 17.81 5.40 -8.27
N PHE A 319 17.38 5.08 -9.50
CA PHE A 319 18.18 4.29 -10.44
C PHE A 319 19.48 4.99 -10.85
N GLU A 320 19.43 6.31 -11.07
CA GLU A 320 20.63 7.11 -11.37
C GLU A 320 21.65 7.07 -10.22
N ILE A 321 21.21 7.29 -8.98
CA ILE A 321 22.06 7.24 -7.78
C ILE A 321 22.67 5.85 -7.60
N LEU A 322 21.87 4.81 -7.83
CA LEU A 322 22.27 3.41 -7.70
C LEU A 322 23.09 2.89 -8.90
N LYS A 323 23.45 3.73 -9.88
CA LYS A 323 24.28 3.34 -11.04
C LYS A 323 23.68 2.21 -11.89
N PHE A 324 22.36 2.21 -12.07
CA PHE A 324 21.72 1.40 -13.11
C PHE A 324 21.96 1.99 -14.50
N ASP A 325 21.85 1.16 -15.54
CA ASP A 325 22.09 1.57 -16.92
C ASP A 325 21.03 2.57 -17.41
N PRO A 326 21.40 3.84 -17.69
CA PRO A 326 20.47 4.88 -18.12
C PRO A 326 19.85 4.62 -19.49
N GLN A 327 20.49 3.85 -20.38
CA GLN A 327 19.88 3.51 -21.67
C GLN A 327 18.67 2.58 -21.47
N VAL A 328 18.79 1.66 -20.51
CA VAL A 328 17.75 0.67 -20.21
C VAL A 328 16.64 1.30 -19.38
N TYR A 329 16.95 1.87 -18.22
CA TYR A 329 15.89 2.33 -17.30
C TYR A 329 15.11 3.53 -17.85
N LYS A 330 15.74 4.47 -18.57
CA LYS A 330 15.02 5.63 -19.13
C LYS A 330 14.04 5.20 -20.21
N SER A 331 14.45 4.26 -21.06
CA SER A 331 13.57 3.70 -22.10
C SER A 331 12.37 2.99 -21.46
N LEU A 332 12.61 2.14 -20.45
CA LEU A 332 11.55 1.41 -19.76
C LEU A 332 10.57 2.35 -19.05
N LEU A 333 11.06 3.29 -18.23
CA LEU A 333 10.20 4.22 -17.49
C LEU A 333 9.38 5.10 -18.43
N THR A 334 9.99 5.58 -19.53
CA THR A 334 9.28 6.37 -20.55
C THR A 334 8.17 5.55 -21.18
N GLU A 335 8.46 4.33 -21.63
CA GLU A 335 7.47 3.46 -22.27
C GLU A 335 6.31 3.12 -21.33
N VAL A 336 6.62 2.68 -20.12
CA VAL A 336 5.63 2.33 -19.09
C VAL A 336 4.73 3.52 -18.78
N PHE A 337 5.31 4.70 -18.58
CA PHE A 337 4.52 5.88 -18.26
C PHE A 337 3.67 6.36 -19.45
N GLN A 338 4.21 6.33 -20.67
CA GLN A 338 3.44 6.69 -21.87
C GLN A 338 2.27 5.74 -22.12
N HIS A 339 2.47 4.43 -21.95
CA HIS A 339 1.38 3.46 -22.07
C HIS A 339 0.30 3.69 -20.99
N TYR A 340 0.70 3.99 -19.75
CA TYR A 340 -0.24 4.40 -18.70
C TYR A 340 -1.05 5.64 -19.09
N LEU A 341 -0.40 6.67 -19.65
CA LEU A 341 -1.08 7.90 -20.10
C LEU A 341 -2.07 7.61 -21.23
N GLN A 342 -1.66 6.84 -22.24
CA GLN A 342 -2.53 6.41 -23.33
C GLN A 342 -3.75 5.66 -22.80
N LEU A 343 -3.56 4.67 -21.90
CA LEU A 343 -4.67 3.93 -21.30
C LEU A 343 -5.59 4.80 -20.46
N LYS A 344 -5.08 5.89 -19.85
CA LYS A 344 -5.91 6.86 -19.11
C LYS A 344 -6.76 7.72 -20.05
N GLU A 345 -6.21 8.08 -21.21
CA GLU A 345 -6.89 8.91 -22.21
C GLU A 345 -7.93 8.11 -23.01
N VAL A 346 -7.59 6.89 -23.42
CA VAL A 346 -8.45 6.00 -24.22
C VAL A 346 -9.39 5.13 -23.38
N ARG A 347 -9.37 5.29 -22.04
CA ARG A 347 -10.14 4.42 -21.15
C ARG A 347 -11.62 4.60 -21.41
N GLN A 348 -12.23 3.54 -21.92
CA GLN A 348 -13.64 3.57 -22.26
C GLN A 348 -14.50 3.56 -20.99
N SER A 349 -15.69 4.17 -21.09
CA SER A 349 -16.67 4.27 -20.01
C SER A 349 -17.40 2.95 -19.71
N SER A 350 -17.11 1.87 -20.43
CA SER A 350 -17.66 0.53 -20.17
C SER A 350 -16.71 -0.35 -19.35
N PHE A 351 -17.28 -1.09 -18.40
CA PHE A 351 -16.60 -2.02 -17.50
C PHE A 351 -15.86 -3.12 -18.26
N VAL A 352 -16.55 -3.75 -19.21
CA VAL A 352 -16.02 -4.88 -19.99
C VAL A 352 -14.83 -4.44 -20.82
N GLN A 353 -14.93 -3.27 -21.46
CA GLN A 353 -13.84 -2.71 -22.28
C GLN A 353 -12.63 -2.35 -21.43
N LYS A 354 -12.85 -1.76 -20.25
CA LYS A 354 -11.78 -1.43 -19.31
C LYS A 354 -11.08 -2.69 -18.77
N LYS A 355 -11.82 -3.76 -18.51
CA LYS A 355 -11.27 -5.08 -18.15
C LYS A 355 -10.39 -5.62 -19.28
N ILE A 356 -10.90 -5.65 -20.52
CA ILE A 356 -10.14 -6.11 -21.70
C ILE A 356 -8.85 -5.28 -21.87
N GLN A 357 -8.95 -3.95 -21.89
CA GLN A 357 -7.78 -3.07 -22.03
C GLN A 357 -6.72 -3.32 -20.96
N THR A 358 -7.16 -3.56 -19.73
CA THR A 358 -6.27 -3.80 -18.59
C THR A 358 -5.62 -5.19 -18.68
N THR A 359 -6.38 -6.23 -19.06
CA THR A 359 -5.85 -7.58 -19.26
C THR A 359 -4.89 -7.66 -20.46
N GLU A 360 -5.19 -6.98 -21.57
CA GLU A 360 -4.29 -6.93 -22.73
C GLU A 360 -3.00 -6.17 -22.42
N ALA A 361 -3.08 -5.06 -21.65
CA ALA A 361 -1.90 -4.38 -21.16
C ALA A 361 -1.02 -5.30 -20.28
N SER A 362 -1.62 -6.05 -19.36
CA SER A 362 -0.89 -7.01 -18.51
C SER A 362 -0.17 -8.07 -19.32
N LYS A 363 -0.79 -8.62 -20.38
CA LYS A 363 -0.11 -9.61 -21.25
C LYS A 363 1.18 -9.10 -21.89
N ILE A 364 1.25 -7.80 -22.20
CA ILE A 364 2.46 -7.17 -22.77
C ILE A 364 3.59 -7.20 -21.75
N TYR A 365 3.28 -6.94 -20.49
CA TYR A 365 4.27 -6.80 -19.42
C TYR A 365 4.61 -8.14 -18.75
N SER A 366 3.66 -9.06 -18.63
CA SER A 366 3.85 -10.36 -17.96
C SER A 366 4.89 -11.26 -18.63
N GLN A 367 5.22 -11.01 -19.90
CA GLN A 367 6.20 -11.78 -20.68
C GLN A 367 7.53 -11.04 -20.89
N ARG A 368 7.65 -9.82 -20.36
CA ARG A 368 8.79 -8.95 -20.62
C ARG A 368 9.89 -9.14 -19.59
N ASP A 369 11.13 -9.09 -20.04
CA ASP A 369 12.30 -8.99 -19.17
C ASP A 369 12.45 -7.54 -18.68
N PHE A 370 12.43 -7.36 -17.36
CA PHE A 370 12.61 -6.07 -16.68
C PHE A 370 13.99 -5.95 -16.02
N THR A 371 14.92 -6.84 -16.34
CA THR A 371 16.31 -6.75 -15.85
C THR A 371 16.90 -5.41 -16.28
N ILE A 372 17.29 -4.59 -15.28
CA ILE A 372 18.04 -3.35 -15.51
C ILE A 372 19.48 -3.62 -15.08
N PRO A 373 20.46 -3.64 -16.01
CA PRO A 373 21.85 -3.85 -15.66
C PRO A 373 22.34 -2.79 -14.68
N LYS A 374 23.00 -3.24 -13.62
CA LYS A 374 23.70 -2.35 -12.69
C LYS A 374 25.14 -2.19 -13.16
N LEU A 375 25.52 -0.98 -13.57
CA LEU A 375 26.81 -0.69 -14.17
C LEU A 375 27.97 -0.79 -13.16
N GLN A 376 27.70 -0.47 -11.90
CA GLN A 376 28.69 -0.49 -10.82
C GLN A 376 28.03 -0.88 -9.49
N SER A 377 28.78 -1.56 -8.62
CA SER A 377 28.31 -1.79 -7.24
C SER A 377 28.19 -0.47 -6.49
N THR A 378 27.22 -0.40 -5.59
CA THR A 378 26.97 0.77 -4.76
C THR A 378 26.89 0.36 -3.29
N SER A 379 27.10 1.31 -2.39
CA SER A 379 26.87 1.14 -0.94
C SER A 379 26.14 2.36 -0.40
N VAL A 380 25.04 2.72 -1.07
CA VAL A 380 24.18 3.84 -0.67
C VAL A 380 23.42 3.46 0.59
N LYS A 381 23.43 4.31 1.62
CA LYS A 381 22.61 4.04 2.82
C LYS A 381 21.14 4.41 2.56
N PRO A 382 20.18 3.73 3.20
CA PRO A 382 18.75 4.02 2.99
C PRO A 382 18.34 5.48 3.20
N ASN A 383 19.02 6.21 4.09
CA ASN A 383 18.71 7.61 4.44
C ASN A 383 19.46 8.63 3.56
N GLU A 384 20.30 8.15 2.64
CA GLU A 384 21.10 8.97 1.71
C GLU A 384 20.40 9.15 0.34
N PHE A 385 19.21 8.55 0.13
CA PHE A 385 18.39 8.76 -1.06
C PHE A 385 17.78 10.15 -1.22
N LYS A 386 18.16 11.13 -0.38
CA LYS A 386 17.57 12.48 -0.39
C LYS A 386 17.65 13.10 -1.77
N LEU A 387 16.51 13.12 -2.47
CA LEU A 387 16.44 13.66 -3.81
C LEU A 387 16.31 15.19 -3.70
N ASN A 388 17.35 15.92 -4.08
CA ASN A 388 17.25 17.37 -4.22
C ASN A 388 16.56 17.68 -5.56
N LEU A 389 15.23 17.49 -5.61
CA LEU A 389 14.42 17.67 -6.82
C LEU A 389 14.15 19.15 -7.16
N LYS A 390 14.96 20.10 -6.67
CA LYS A 390 14.95 21.48 -7.19
C LYS A 390 15.09 21.50 -8.73
N SER A 391 15.73 20.49 -9.33
CA SER A 391 15.77 20.30 -10.80
C SER A 391 14.41 19.97 -11.44
N LEU A 392 13.51 19.24 -10.77
CA LEU A 392 12.16 18.97 -11.29
C LEU A 392 11.26 20.22 -11.22
N SER A 393 11.49 21.12 -10.26
CA SER A 393 10.77 22.40 -10.20
C SER A 393 11.15 23.34 -11.34
N SER A 394 12.43 23.34 -11.75
CA SER A 394 12.90 24.06 -12.95
C SER A 394 12.38 23.42 -14.24
N GLU A 395 12.33 22.09 -14.34
CA GLU A 395 11.74 21.39 -15.50
C GLU A 395 10.21 21.55 -15.56
N LYS A 396 9.51 21.61 -14.42
CA LYS A 396 8.07 21.96 -14.33
C LYS A 396 7.80 23.39 -14.80
N LYS A 397 8.77 24.30 -14.66
CA LYS A 397 8.68 25.68 -15.15
C LYS A 397 8.93 25.76 -16.66
N GLU A 398 9.97 25.09 -17.16
CA GLU A 398 10.26 25.00 -18.60
C GLU A 398 9.15 24.27 -19.39
N GLN A 399 8.57 23.20 -18.86
CA GLN A 399 7.46 22.48 -19.51
C GLN A 399 6.15 23.29 -19.55
N ARG A 400 5.92 24.20 -18.59
CA ARG A 400 4.78 25.14 -18.62
C ARG A 400 5.02 26.29 -19.59
N GLU A 401 6.27 26.72 -19.75
CA GLU A 401 6.66 27.78 -20.69
C GLU A 401 6.73 27.28 -22.14
N GLN A 402 6.84 25.96 -22.37
CA GLN A 402 6.81 25.32 -23.70
C GLN A 402 5.41 24.89 -24.19
N GLN A 403 4.34 25.16 -23.43
CA GLN A 403 2.94 24.87 -23.80
C GLN A 403 2.09 26.15 -24.05
N ILE A 404 2.70 27.24 -24.52
CA ILE A 404 1.99 28.42 -25.04
C ILE A 404 2.14 28.48 -26.56
#